data_AF-A0A1V1TFF6-F1
#
_entry.id   AF-A0A1V1TFF6-F1
#
_cell.length_a   1.000
_cell.length_b   1.000
_cell.length_c   1.000
_cell.angle_alpha   90.00
_cell.angle_beta   90.00
_cell.angle_gamma   90.00
#
_symmetry.space_group_name_H-M   'P 1'
#
loop_
_entity.id
_entity.type
_entity.pdbx_description
1 polymer ?
#
loop_
_entity_poly.entity_id
_entity_poly.type
_entity_poly.pdbx_seq_one_letter_code
_entity_poly.pdbx_strand_id
1 'polypeptide(L)'
;MKNHLQYLCDIPVYQEEQPYELYGFPESQSRTSTDCKFETKEVDVTDCRDLEGVTIQTHGFMFMEHKSAFSLEARHFETVNGDSTVLIGYLNETIQLVKELLDPVDVICFDWRCLATLEHRRQHTSITLRPTHGPKKTI
;
A
#
# COMPACT_ATOMS: atom_id res chain seq x y z
N MET A 1 4.51 -25.49 1.37
CA MET A 1 5.56 -25.64 0.35
C MET A 1 6.65 -24.64 0.71
N LYS A 2 7.90 -25.09 0.84
CA LYS A 2 9.00 -24.20 1.20
C LYS A 2 9.43 -23.40 -0.02
N ASN A 3 9.37 -22.08 0.09
CA ASN A 3 9.74 -21.14 -0.96
C ASN A 3 11.06 -20.47 -0.62
N HIS A 4 11.78 -20.00 -1.63
CA HIS A 4 13.03 -19.27 -1.47
C HIS A 4 12.77 -17.81 -1.78
N LEU A 5 12.82 -16.95 -0.76
CA LEU A 5 12.68 -15.50 -0.92
C LEU A 5 14.03 -14.83 -0.71
N GLN A 6 14.25 -13.73 -1.44
CA GLN A 6 15.42 -12.89 -1.30
C GLN A 6 15.13 -11.75 -0.32
N TYR A 7 16.03 -11.56 0.64
CA TYR A 7 15.94 -10.53 1.67
C TYR A 7 17.14 -9.60 1.52
N LEU A 8 16.91 -8.29 1.63
CA LEU A 8 17.99 -7.33 1.71
C LEU A 8 18.78 -7.56 3.00
N CYS A 9 20.09 -7.74 2.88
CA CYS A 9 20.97 -7.94 4.02
C CYS A 9 21.09 -6.66 4.85
N ASP A 10 21.19 -6.79 6.16
CA ASP A 10 21.58 -5.68 7.04
C ASP A 10 23.10 -5.68 7.18
N ILE A 11 23.78 -4.86 6.36
CA ILE A 11 25.24 -4.72 6.36
C ILE A 11 25.65 -3.33 6.88
N PRO A 12 26.81 -3.19 7.54
CA PRO A 12 27.19 -1.95 8.21
C PRO A 12 27.17 -0.70 7.34
N VAL A 13 27.48 -0.82 6.04
CA VAL A 13 27.47 0.32 5.11
C VAL A 13 26.08 0.95 4.98
N TYR A 14 25.00 0.19 5.20
CA TYR A 14 23.64 0.72 5.13
C TYR A 14 23.25 1.67 6.28
N GLN A 15 24.10 1.78 7.30
CA GLN A 15 23.94 2.77 8.37
C GLN A 15 24.46 4.15 7.95
N GLU A 16 25.35 4.20 6.96
CA GLU A 16 25.96 5.44 6.44
C GLU A 16 25.38 5.84 5.08
N GLU A 17 25.03 4.86 4.24
CA GLU A 17 24.51 5.04 2.88
C GLU A 17 23.19 4.28 2.69
N GLN A 18 22.19 4.90 2.06
CA GLN A 18 20.92 4.21 1.79
C GLN A 18 21.09 3.25 0.60
N PRO A 19 20.67 1.96 0.72
CA PRO A 19 20.77 1.00 -0.37
C PRO A 19 19.98 1.46 -1.60
N TYR A 20 20.55 1.25 -2.79
CA TYR A 20 20.02 1.72 -4.06
C TYR A 20 20.21 0.75 -5.22
N GLU A 21 19.37 0.91 -6.23
CA GLU A 21 19.44 0.18 -7.49
C GLU A 21 19.22 1.16 -8.64
N LEU A 22 20.23 1.28 -9.50
CA LEU A 22 20.21 2.18 -10.64
C LEU A 22 19.80 1.43 -11.90
N TYR A 23 18.69 1.86 -12.47
CA TYR A 23 18.20 1.40 -13.76
C TYR A 23 18.49 2.46 -14.84
N GLY A 24 19.15 2.06 -15.94
CA GLY A 24 19.11 2.84 -17.18
C GLY A 24 20.24 3.88 -17.44
N PHE A 25 21.36 3.91 -16.70
CA PHE A 25 22.44 4.89 -16.98
C PHE A 25 23.83 4.26 -17.24
N PRO A 26 24.61 4.74 -18.25
CA PRO A 26 24.23 5.52 -19.43
C PRO A 26 24.03 4.61 -20.66
N GLU A 27 22.79 4.57 -21.13
CA GLU A 27 22.31 4.49 -22.53
C GLU A 27 22.82 3.44 -23.55
N SER A 28 23.67 2.46 -23.25
CA SER A 28 23.97 1.44 -24.29
C SER A 28 24.17 -0.01 -23.87
N GLN A 29 24.23 -0.33 -22.58
CA GLN A 29 24.27 -1.71 -22.07
C GLN A 29 24.25 -1.67 -20.54
N SER A 30 23.36 -0.86 -19.97
CA SER A 30 23.38 -0.57 -18.53
C SER A 30 23.06 -1.84 -17.74
N ARG A 31 24.10 -2.51 -17.25
CA ARG A 31 23.96 -3.45 -16.15
C ARG A 31 23.36 -2.68 -14.99
N THR A 32 22.31 -3.21 -14.41
CA THR A 32 21.78 -2.73 -13.14
C THR A 32 22.95 -2.62 -12.16
N SER A 33 23.24 -1.40 -11.71
CA SER A 33 24.24 -1.15 -10.68
C SER A 33 23.52 -1.06 -9.36
N THR A 34 23.90 -1.90 -8.41
CA THR A 34 23.29 -1.91 -7.08
C THR A 34 24.33 -2.21 -6.03
N ASP A 35 24.25 -1.49 -4.92
CA ASP A 35 24.97 -1.81 -3.70
C ASP A 35 24.15 -2.77 -2.80
N CYS A 36 22.89 -3.06 -3.16
CA CYS A 36 22.02 -4.03 -2.49
C CYS A 36 22.68 -5.42 -2.45
N LYS A 37 22.82 -5.97 -1.25
CA LYS A 37 23.22 -7.36 -1.01
C LYS A 37 22.00 -8.12 -0.56
N PHE A 38 21.75 -9.25 -1.21
CA PHE A 38 20.61 -10.10 -0.90
C PHE A 38 21.07 -11.45 -0.37
N GLU A 39 20.37 -11.96 0.63
CA GLU A 39 20.47 -13.33 1.08
C GLU A 39 19.19 -14.09 0.70
N THR A 40 19.33 -15.37 0.37
CA THR A 40 18.18 -16.23 0.10
C THR A 40 17.87 -17.05 1.32
N LYS A 41 16.63 -16.99 1.79
CA LYS A 41 16.15 -17.79 2.93
C LYS A 41 14.96 -18.63 2.50
N GLU A 42 14.93 -19.84 3.04
CA GLU A 42 13.80 -20.74 2.92
C GLU A 42 12.70 -20.27 3.88
N VAL A 43 11.51 -20.02 3.36
CA VAL A 43 10.37 -19.55 4.14
C VAL A 43 9.10 -20.29 3.78
N ASP A 44 8.27 -20.50 4.79
CA ASP A 44 6.94 -21.03 4.63
C ASP A 44 6.01 -19.92 4.17
N VAL A 45 5.50 -20.05 2.94
CA VAL A 45 4.47 -19.16 2.41
C VAL A 45 3.13 -19.84 2.59
N THR A 46 2.22 -19.15 3.24
CA THR A 46 0.83 -19.58 3.44
C THR A 46 -0.09 -18.54 2.84
N ASP A 47 -1.19 -18.99 2.23
CA ASP A 47 -2.24 -18.08 1.79
C ASP A 47 -2.87 -17.43 3.02
N CYS A 48 -2.83 -16.10 3.09
CA CYS A 48 -3.37 -15.39 4.23
C CYS A 48 -4.90 -15.52 4.33
N ARG A 49 -5.59 -15.86 3.24
CA ARG A 49 -7.05 -16.04 3.20
C ARG A 49 -7.52 -17.27 3.96
N ASP A 50 -6.63 -18.24 4.18
CA ASP A 50 -6.93 -19.47 4.92
C ASP A 50 -6.71 -19.31 6.43
N LEU A 51 -6.24 -18.14 6.88
CA LEU A 51 -6.00 -17.86 8.29
C LEU A 51 -7.29 -17.47 9.01
N GLU A 52 -7.62 -18.20 10.07
CA GLU A 52 -8.72 -17.86 10.97
C GLU A 52 -8.27 -16.92 12.08
N GLY A 53 -9.17 -16.02 12.52
CA GLY A 53 -8.91 -15.16 13.68
C GLY A 53 -7.86 -14.06 13.45
N VAL A 54 -7.60 -13.69 12.20
CA VAL A 54 -6.66 -12.62 11.86
C VAL A 54 -7.19 -11.27 12.34
N THR A 55 -6.48 -10.64 13.28
CA THR A 55 -6.77 -9.29 13.78
C THR A 55 -5.58 -8.36 13.62
N ILE A 56 -5.88 -7.06 13.58
CA ILE A 56 -4.84 -6.01 13.48
C ILE A 56 -3.83 -6.11 14.63
N GLN A 57 -4.28 -6.43 15.86
CA GLN A 57 -3.41 -6.49 17.03
C GLN A 57 -2.43 -7.67 16.98
N THR A 58 -2.81 -8.76 16.31
CA THR A 58 -2.01 -10.00 16.26
C THR A 58 -1.16 -10.10 15.00
N HIS A 59 -1.68 -9.65 13.86
CA HIS A 59 -1.07 -9.84 12.54
C HIS A 59 -0.73 -8.53 11.83
N GLY A 60 -1.18 -7.38 12.33
CA GLY A 60 -1.03 -6.09 11.67
C GLY A 60 -2.00 -5.85 10.51
N PHE A 61 -2.87 -6.81 10.20
CA PHE A 61 -3.94 -6.70 9.21
C PHE A 61 -5.18 -7.46 9.67
N MET A 62 -6.31 -7.23 8.99
CA MET A 62 -7.52 -8.03 9.17
C MET A 62 -8.28 -8.13 7.84
N PHE A 63 -9.12 -9.15 7.72
CA PHE A 63 -10.04 -9.26 6.60
C PHE A 63 -11.39 -8.67 6.95
N MET A 64 -12.00 -7.99 5.99
CA MET A 64 -13.33 -7.39 6.13
C MET A 64 -14.14 -7.74 4.89
N GLU A 65 -15.33 -8.28 5.11
CA GLU A 65 -16.32 -8.47 4.06
C GLU A 65 -17.40 -7.39 4.20
N HIS A 66 -17.59 -6.62 3.13
CA HIS A 66 -18.62 -5.58 3.09
C HIS A 66 -19.27 -5.57 1.71
N LYS A 67 -20.60 -5.63 1.69
CA LYS A 67 -21.38 -5.51 0.45
C LYS A 67 -21.60 -4.02 0.16
N SER A 68 -20.79 -3.49 -0.76
CA SER A 68 -20.88 -2.10 -1.20
C SER A 68 -22.22 -1.78 -1.87
N ALA A 69 -22.72 -0.56 -1.65
CA ALA A 69 -23.82 0.01 -2.41
C ALA A 69 -23.41 0.41 -3.84
N PHE A 70 -22.11 0.52 -4.11
CA PHE A 70 -21.56 0.97 -5.38
C PHE A 70 -20.98 -0.20 -6.19
N SER A 71 -21.50 -0.41 -7.40
CA SER A 71 -20.97 -1.43 -8.32
C SER A 71 -19.81 -0.86 -9.12
N LEU A 72 -18.58 -1.33 -8.83
CA LEU A 72 -17.39 -0.93 -9.57
C LEU A 72 -17.23 -1.76 -10.86
N GLU A 73 -16.95 -1.07 -11.96
CA GLU A 73 -16.65 -1.64 -13.27
C GLU A 73 -15.37 -1.00 -13.82
N ALA A 74 -14.69 -1.67 -14.76
CA ALA A 74 -13.44 -1.17 -15.36
C ALA A 74 -13.58 0.25 -15.93
N ARG A 75 -14.74 0.57 -16.52
CA ARG A 75 -15.05 1.90 -17.07
C ARG A 75 -14.93 3.04 -16.07
N HIS A 76 -15.11 2.77 -14.76
CA HIS A 76 -15.03 3.78 -13.70
C HIS A 76 -13.57 4.19 -13.39
N PHE A 77 -12.57 3.42 -13.87
CA PHE A 77 -11.14 3.69 -13.69
C PHE A 77 -10.44 4.13 -14.97
N GLU A 78 -10.87 3.61 -16.12
CA GLU A 78 -10.21 3.81 -17.42
C GLU A 78 -10.61 5.11 -18.13
N THR A 79 -11.79 5.66 -17.81
CA THR A 79 -12.32 6.82 -18.52
C THR A 79 -11.78 8.11 -17.92
N VAL A 80 -10.85 8.77 -18.62
CA VAL A 80 -10.42 10.14 -18.29
C VAL A 80 -11.63 11.07 -18.39
N ASN A 81 -11.98 11.74 -17.29
CA ASN A 81 -13.22 12.55 -17.13
C ASN A 81 -14.53 11.75 -17.16
N GLY A 82 -14.49 10.43 -16.91
CA GLY A 82 -15.69 9.63 -16.69
C GLY A 82 -16.45 10.06 -15.44
N ASP A 83 -17.67 9.53 -15.28
CA ASP A 83 -18.49 9.74 -14.09
C ASP A 83 -17.78 9.14 -12.85
N SER A 84 -17.13 10.01 -12.08
CA SER A 84 -16.37 9.65 -10.87
C SER A 84 -17.27 9.49 -9.64
N THR A 85 -18.58 9.71 -9.75
CA THR A 85 -19.49 9.66 -8.60
C THR A 85 -19.54 8.27 -7.97
N VAL A 86 -19.53 7.21 -8.78
CA VAL A 86 -19.54 5.81 -8.30
C VAL A 86 -18.23 5.48 -7.56
N LEU A 87 -17.08 5.91 -8.11
CA LEU A 87 -15.77 5.70 -7.48
C LEU A 87 -15.66 6.48 -6.16
N ILE A 88 -16.03 7.76 -6.16
CA ILE A 88 -16.01 8.61 -4.96
C ILE A 88 -16.97 8.06 -3.91
N GLY A 89 -18.15 7.58 -4.31
CA GLY A 89 -19.13 6.94 -3.43
C GLY A 89 -18.54 5.70 -2.75
N TYR A 90 -17.95 4.79 -3.54
CA TYR A 90 -17.26 3.61 -3.03
C TYR A 90 -16.12 3.95 -2.05
N LEU A 91 -15.29 4.95 -2.38
CA LEU A 91 -14.20 5.38 -1.51
C LEU A 91 -14.72 5.95 -0.19
N ASN A 92 -15.76 6.79 -0.24
CA ASN A 92 -16.37 7.35 0.95
C ASN A 92 -17.00 6.28 1.84
N GLU A 93 -17.70 5.31 1.24
CA GLU A 93 -18.26 4.15 1.94
C GLU A 93 -17.15 3.33 2.63
N THR A 94 -16.06 3.06 1.91
CA THR A 94 -14.90 2.34 2.45
C THR A 94 -14.25 3.10 3.61
N ILE A 95 -14.03 4.41 3.46
CA ILE A 95 -13.47 5.25 4.52
C ILE A 95 -14.38 5.24 5.75
N GLN A 96 -15.69 5.36 5.55
CA GLN A 96 -16.66 5.38 6.64
C GLN A 96 -16.68 4.05 7.39
N LEU A 97 -16.68 2.92 6.66
CA LEU A 97 -16.63 1.58 7.24
C LEU A 97 -15.39 1.39 8.13
N VAL A 98 -14.21 1.80 7.64
CA VAL A 98 -12.96 1.70 8.40
C VAL A 98 -12.97 2.62 9.62
N LYS A 99 -13.55 3.82 9.49
CA LYS A 99 -13.69 4.77 10.60
C LYS A 99 -14.57 4.24 11.72
N GLU A 100 -15.72 3.67 11.37
CA GLU A 100 -16.65 3.10 12.35
C GLU A 100 -16.06 1.93 13.11
N LEU A 101 -15.21 1.12 12.46
CA LEU A 101 -14.65 -0.08 13.08
C LEU A 101 -13.41 0.20 13.93
N LEU A 102 -12.54 1.11 13.49
CA LEU A 102 -11.19 1.24 14.05
C LEU A 102 -10.88 2.59 14.70
N ASP A 103 -11.75 3.60 14.54
CA ASP A 103 -11.49 4.99 14.92
C ASP A 103 -10.07 5.46 14.56
N PRO A 104 -9.63 5.26 13.29
CA PRO A 104 -8.26 5.53 12.89
C PRO A 104 -8.02 7.04 12.77
N VAL A 105 -6.78 7.45 13.02
CA VAL A 105 -6.34 8.83 12.79
C VAL A 105 -6.40 9.21 11.32
N ASP A 106 -5.93 8.29 10.46
CA ASP A 106 -5.87 8.46 9.00
C ASP A 106 -6.33 7.18 8.29
N VAL A 107 -6.93 7.34 7.11
CA VAL A 107 -7.30 6.22 6.23
C VAL A 107 -6.63 6.40 4.88
N ILE A 108 -5.82 5.40 4.48
CA ILE A 108 -5.19 5.35 3.16
C ILE A 108 -5.85 4.21 2.38
N CYS A 109 -6.54 4.56 1.30
CA CYS A 109 -7.14 3.57 0.39
C CYS A 109 -6.15 3.26 -0.74
N PHE A 110 -5.70 2.01 -0.81
CA PHE A 110 -4.94 1.49 -1.93
C PHE A 110 -5.81 0.55 -2.76
N ASP A 111 -6.00 0.86 -4.03
CA ASP A 111 -6.71 0.02 -4.98
C ASP A 111 -5.86 -0.16 -6.23
N TRP A 112 -5.45 -1.40 -6.52
CA TRP A 112 -4.60 -1.72 -7.66
C TRP A 112 -5.26 -1.36 -9.01
N ARG A 113 -6.60 -1.29 -9.06
CA ARG A 113 -7.35 -0.91 -10.27
C ARG A 113 -7.17 0.57 -10.61
N CYS A 114 -6.83 1.40 -9.63
CA CYS A 114 -6.52 2.81 -9.83
C CYS A 114 -5.15 3.06 -10.48
N LEU A 115 -4.29 2.03 -10.61
CA LEU A 115 -2.94 2.17 -11.17
C LEU A 115 -2.92 2.30 -12.70
N ALA A 116 -3.94 1.79 -13.39
CA ALA A 116 -4.01 1.78 -14.86
C ALA A 116 -4.12 3.20 -15.48
N THR A 117 -4.50 4.20 -14.69
CA THR A 117 -4.70 5.59 -15.16
C THR A 117 -3.47 6.50 -14.89
N LEU A 118 -2.39 5.96 -14.31
CA LEU A 118 -1.27 6.76 -13.79
C LEU A 118 -0.11 7.01 -14.78
N GLU A 119 -0.24 6.67 -16.06
CA GLU A 119 0.74 7.15 -17.06
C GLU A 119 0.72 8.68 -17.23
N HIS A 120 -0.25 9.41 -16.65
CA HIS A 120 -0.28 10.87 -16.72
C HIS A 120 -0.50 11.64 -15.41
N ARG A 121 -0.72 11.00 -14.27
CA ARG A 121 -0.84 11.72 -13.00
C ARG A 121 -0.39 10.85 -11.83
N ARG A 122 0.75 11.15 -11.23
CA ARG A 122 1.02 10.81 -9.82
C ARG A 122 0.04 11.58 -8.92
N GLN A 123 -1.23 11.19 -8.91
CA GLN A 123 -2.15 11.57 -7.84
C GLN A 123 -2.17 10.41 -6.84
N HIS A 124 -1.19 10.40 -5.95
CA HIS A 124 -1.46 9.94 -4.61
C HIS A 124 -2.62 10.82 -4.11
N THR A 125 -3.83 10.30 -4.01
CA THR A 125 -4.89 11.00 -3.28
C THR A 125 -4.63 10.81 -1.79
N SER A 126 -3.53 11.38 -1.29
CA SER A 126 -3.32 11.54 0.14
C SER A 126 -4.03 12.82 0.57
N ILE A 127 -5.25 12.69 1.07
CA ILE A 127 -5.88 13.79 1.80
C ILE A 127 -5.26 13.78 3.19
N THR A 128 -4.20 14.58 3.37
CA THR A 128 -3.57 14.79 4.67
C THR A 128 -4.31 15.92 5.38
N LEU A 129 -5.05 15.63 6.45
CA LEU A 129 -5.65 16.66 7.30
C LEU A 129 -5.00 16.59 8.69
N ARG A 130 -4.28 17.65 9.06
CA ARG A 130 -3.60 17.75 10.35
C ARG A 130 -4.59 18.08 11.48
N PRO A 131 -4.51 17.45 12.66
CA PRO A 131 -5.28 17.87 13.82
C PRO A 131 -4.78 19.21 14.40
N THR A 132 -5.71 20.08 14.81
CA THR A 132 -5.47 21.36 15.50
C THR A 132 -5.43 21.25 17.03
N HIS A 133 -5.23 20.06 17.61
CA HIS A 133 -5.23 19.89 19.06
C HIS A 133 -3.92 19.30 19.56
N GLY A 134 -3.08 20.21 20.07
CA GLY A 134 -1.91 19.89 20.88
C GLY A 134 -2.27 19.20 22.21
N PRO A 135 -1.26 18.68 22.91
CA PRO A 135 -1.47 17.83 24.09
C PRO A 135 -2.16 18.62 25.22
N LYS A 136 -3.31 18.13 25.67
CA LYS A 136 -3.87 18.54 26.96
C LYS A 136 -2.94 18.00 28.05
N LYS A 137 -2.16 18.89 28.66
CA LYS A 137 -1.46 18.62 29.92
C LYS A 137 -2.52 18.44 31.00
N THR A 138 -2.61 17.24 31.57
CA THR A 138 -3.34 16.99 32.80
C THR A 138 -2.42 17.35 33.97
N ILE A 139 -2.89 18.24 34.84
CA ILE A 139 -2.29 18.58 36.15
C ILE A 139 -2.80 17.57 37.17
#